data_AF-A0A4S4NLN4-F1
#
_entry.id   AF-A0A4S4NLN4-F1
#
_cell.length_a   1.000
_cell.length_b   1.000
_cell.length_c   1.000
_cell.angle_alpha   90.00
_cell.angle_beta   90.00
_cell.angle_gamma   90.00
#
_symmetry.space_group_name_H-M   'P 1'
#
loop_
_entity.id
_entity.type
_entity.pdbx_description
1 polymer ?
#
loop_
_entity_poly.entity_id
_entity_poly.type
_entity_poly.pdbx_seq_one_letter_code
_entity_poly.pdbx_strand_id
1 'polypeptide(L)'
;MILPADLPDDWAAEIEAYYAGELSPESERDLRDRLNGDPALAAAAAQHEALYRRGLQPERPTLVERERLRESLRSLERELPPVAVKANEPPRRMRLWLAIAASLLLPVLLWLFLARPDPNAGLMADHFFWLPRQDALLGPDEERDGRTLYDVRDYEAAYPSLRDSVAAGSLDSVNLLYAGVAAIGSGHPAEAREMLTNLLDTGRYPLEEDAIRYYLALAELMLGQDTAAEAQLRAMTGQDPELSVRADRLLQKLREGEGES
;
A
#
# COMPACT_ATOMS: atom_id res chain seq x y z
N MET A 1 2.16 40.17 -33.97
CA MET A 1 2.82 38.84 -33.89
C MET A 1 4.18 39.09 -33.27
N ILE A 2 4.27 38.95 -31.95
CA ILE A 2 5.52 39.11 -31.21
C ILE A 2 6.28 37.81 -31.45
N LEU A 3 7.40 37.87 -32.16
CA LEU A 3 8.29 36.72 -32.29
C LEU A 3 8.74 36.34 -30.88
N PRO A 4 8.60 35.06 -30.46
CA PRO A 4 9.07 34.64 -29.14
C PRO A 4 10.56 34.95 -29.01
N ALA A 5 10.96 35.38 -27.82
CA ALA A 5 12.36 35.66 -27.51
C ALA A 5 13.23 34.46 -27.89
N ASP A 6 14.32 34.72 -28.61
CA ASP A 6 15.33 33.71 -28.92
C ASP A 6 15.78 33.08 -27.60
N LEU A 7 15.43 31.81 -27.40
CA LEU A 7 15.98 31.00 -26.32
C LEU A 7 17.51 30.97 -26.53
N PRO A 8 18.31 31.14 -25.47
CA PRO A 8 19.74 30.88 -25.54
C PRO A 8 20.00 29.48 -26.15
N ASP A 9 20.96 29.38 -27.07
CA ASP A 9 21.24 28.14 -27.83
C ASP A 9 21.55 26.94 -26.91
N ASP A 10 22.13 27.20 -25.74
CA ASP A 10 22.42 26.22 -24.70
C ASP A 10 21.16 25.59 -24.10
N TRP A 11 20.07 26.34 -24.01
CA TRP A 11 18.81 25.85 -23.43
C TRP A 11 18.03 24.98 -24.39
N ALA A 12 18.09 25.27 -25.70
CA ALA A 12 17.44 24.45 -26.72
C ALA A 12 18.01 23.01 -26.72
N ALA A 13 19.33 22.88 -26.70
CA ALA A 13 20.00 21.58 -26.66
C ALA A 13 19.69 20.80 -25.36
N GLU A 14 19.59 21.50 -24.23
CA GLU A 14 19.27 20.89 -22.95
C GLU A 14 17.81 20.37 -22.87
N ILE A 15 16.86 21.15 -23.42
CA ILE A 15 15.45 20.74 -23.54
C ILE A 15 15.31 19.54 -24.49
N GLU A 16 16.08 19.50 -25.59
CA GLU A 16 16.10 18.33 -26.48
C GLU A 16 16.62 17.08 -25.78
N ALA A 17 17.76 17.18 -25.06
CA ALA A 17 18.33 16.06 -24.30
C ALA A 17 17.38 15.57 -23.21
N TYR A 18 16.61 16.47 -22.58
CA TYR A 18 15.56 16.12 -21.61
C TYR A 18 14.49 15.23 -22.23
N TYR A 19 13.93 15.62 -23.38
CA TYR A 19 12.89 14.85 -24.06
C TYR A 19 13.41 13.57 -24.71
N ALA A 20 14.70 13.53 -25.06
CA ALA A 20 15.37 12.31 -25.53
C ALA A 20 15.70 11.32 -24.39
N GLY A 21 15.60 11.74 -23.13
CA GLY A 21 15.98 10.92 -21.96
C GLY A 21 17.48 10.76 -21.80
N GLU A 22 18.26 11.71 -22.33
CA GLU A 22 19.74 11.69 -22.34
C GLU A 22 20.35 12.53 -21.20
N LEU A 23 19.52 13.30 -20.47
CA LEU A 23 19.99 14.06 -19.31
C LEU A 23 20.35 13.15 -18.14
N SER A 24 21.40 13.54 -17.42
CA SER A 24 21.71 12.94 -16.12
C SER A 24 20.62 13.25 -15.10
N PRO A 25 20.40 12.41 -14.06
CA PRO A 25 19.39 12.66 -13.04
C PRO A 25 19.56 13.99 -12.27
N GLU A 26 20.78 14.52 -12.20
CA GLU A 26 21.07 15.81 -11.57
C GLU A 26 20.67 16.97 -12.48
N SER A 27 21.04 16.91 -13.77
CA SER A 27 20.65 17.90 -14.79
C SER A 27 19.14 17.92 -15.03
N GLU A 28 18.47 16.77 -14.96
CA GLU A 28 17.02 16.68 -15.09
C GLU A 28 16.30 17.43 -13.96
N ARG A 29 16.76 17.28 -12.71
CA ARG A 29 16.20 18.00 -11.57
C ARG A 29 16.42 19.50 -11.72
N ASP A 30 17.63 19.93 -12.10
CA ASP A 30 17.95 21.33 -12.30
C ASP A 30 17.12 21.98 -13.43
N LEU A 31 16.89 21.27 -14.53
CA LEU A 31 15.99 21.74 -15.60
C LEU A 31 14.54 21.85 -15.12
N ARG A 32 14.03 20.88 -14.35
CA ARG A 32 12.67 20.93 -13.79
C ARG A 32 12.51 22.09 -12.81
N ASP A 33 13.49 22.34 -11.96
CA ASP A 33 13.46 23.46 -11.00
C ASP A 33 13.44 24.80 -11.74
N ARG A 34 14.23 24.96 -12.82
CA ARG A 34 14.19 26.14 -13.69
C ARG A 34 12.86 26.31 -14.42
N LEU A 35 12.29 25.23 -14.97
CA LEU A 35 10.98 25.26 -15.62
C LEU A 35 9.84 25.66 -14.66
N ASN A 36 9.94 25.26 -13.39
CA ASN A 36 8.98 25.65 -12.36
C ASN A 36 9.18 27.10 -11.89
N GLY A 37 10.42 27.60 -11.91
CA GLY A 37 10.78 28.96 -11.48
C GLY A 37 10.56 30.05 -12.53
N ASP A 38 10.59 29.72 -13.82
CA ASP A 38 10.47 30.68 -14.93
C ASP A 38 9.32 30.32 -15.90
N PRO A 39 8.17 31.03 -15.82
CA PRO A 39 7.03 30.82 -16.71
C PRO A 39 7.32 31.05 -18.20
N ALA A 40 8.28 31.92 -18.54
CA ALA A 40 8.64 32.19 -19.92
C ALA A 40 9.43 31.02 -20.51
N LEU A 41 10.33 30.44 -19.73
CA LEU A 41 11.05 29.22 -20.09
C LEU A 41 10.10 28.04 -20.26
N ALA A 42 9.15 27.84 -19.35
CA ALA A 42 8.14 26.80 -19.46
C ALA A 42 7.31 26.91 -20.75
N ALA A 43 6.90 28.13 -21.11
CA ALA A 43 6.14 28.38 -22.34
C ALA A 43 6.98 28.08 -23.60
N ALA A 44 8.27 28.38 -23.58
CA ALA A 44 9.18 28.12 -24.69
C ALA A 44 9.48 26.61 -24.84
N ALA A 45 9.70 25.91 -23.72
CA ALA A 45 9.87 24.45 -23.70
C ALA A 45 8.61 23.70 -24.19
N ALA A 46 7.42 24.17 -23.83
CA ALA A 46 6.16 23.60 -24.33
C ALA A 46 5.97 23.81 -25.85
N GLN A 47 6.43 24.94 -26.38
CA GLN A 47 6.45 25.16 -27.84
C GLN A 47 7.44 24.22 -28.52
N HIS A 48 8.63 24.03 -27.94
CA HIS A 48 9.64 23.11 -28.44
C HIS A 48 9.16 21.65 -28.41
N GLU A 49 8.49 21.23 -27.33
CA GLU A 49 7.85 19.91 -27.23
C GLU A 49 6.76 19.73 -28.29
N ALA A 50 5.96 20.77 -28.55
CA ALA A 50 4.95 20.73 -29.60
C ALA A 50 5.56 20.58 -31.00
N LEU A 51 6.78 21.07 -31.23
CA LEU A 51 7.52 20.85 -32.48
C LEU A 51 8.11 19.44 -32.54
N TYR A 52 8.69 18.96 -31.44
CA TYR A 52 9.35 17.64 -31.35
C TYR A 52 8.34 16.48 -31.37
N ARG A 53 7.29 16.50 -30.52
CA ARG A 53 6.22 15.49 -30.53
C ARG A 53 5.37 15.51 -31.78
N ARG A 54 5.28 16.66 -32.45
CA ARG A 54 4.59 16.77 -33.75
C ARG A 54 5.59 16.79 -34.90
N GLY A 55 6.67 16.01 -34.82
CA GLY A 55 7.73 15.83 -35.82
C GLY A 55 7.31 15.39 -37.24
N LEU A 56 6.09 15.69 -37.66
CA LEU A 56 5.67 15.87 -39.03
C LEU A 56 4.91 17.19 -39.09
N GLN A 57 5.52 18.24 -39.66
CA GLN A 57 4.69 19.23 -40.33
C GLN A 57 3.91 18.45 -41.40
N PRO A 58 2.57 18.33 -41.32
CA PRO A 58 1.82 17.88 -42.47
C PRO A 58 2.23 18.79 -43.63
N GLU A 59 2.88 18.24 -44.66
CA GLU A 59 3.21 18.99 -45.87
C GLU A 59 1.95 19.77 -46.28
N ARG A 60 2.05 21.06 -46.62
CA ARG A 60 0.89 21.90 -47.04
C ARG A 60 -0.19 21.17 -47.87
N PRO A 61 0.12 20.24 -48.81
CA PRO A 61 -0.89 19.39 -49.46
C PRO A 61 -1.82 18.62 -48.50
N THR A 62 -1.31 18.08 -47.40
CA THR A 62 -2.08 17.25 -46.44
C THR A 62 -3.03 18.06 -45.55
N LEU A 63 -2.74 19.36 -45.31
CA LEU A 63 -3.70 20.27 -44.67
C LEU A 63 -4.88 20.57 -45.60
N VAL A 64 -4.59 20.83 -46.88
CA VAL A 64 -5.62 21.04 -47.91
C VAL A 64 -6.47 19.78 -48.11
N GLU A 65 -5.88 18.60 -48.07
CA GLU A 65 -6.62 17.33 -48.11
C GLU A 65 -7.50 17.11 -46.87
N ARG A 66 -7.01 17.47 -45.68
CA ARG A 66 -7.83 17.43 -44.45
C ARG A 66 -8.98 18.44 -44.49
N GLU A 67 -8.75 19.64 -45.00
CA GLU A 67 -9.80 20.64 -45.20
C GLU A 67 -10.85 20.10 -46.18
N ARG A 68 -10.41 19.54 -47.32
CA ARG A 68 -11.31 18.92 -48.32
C ARG A 68 -12.09 17.73 -47.76
N LEU A 69 -11.46 16.90 -46.93
CA LEU A 69 -12.12 15.78 -46.27
C LEU A 69 -13.16 16.26 -45.25
N ARG A 70 -12.87 17.33 -44.50
CA ARG A 70 -13.85 17.95 -43.60
C ARG A 70 -15.00 18.60 -44.36
N GLU A 71 -14.72 19.25 -45.48
CA GLU A 71 -15.72 19.85 -46.36
C GLU A 71 -16.64 18.76 -46.94
N SER A 72 -16.08 17.65 -47.41
CA SER A 72 -16.85 16.52 -47.96
C SER A 72 -17.67 15.80 -46.91
N LEU A 73 -17.13 15.62 -45.70
CA LEU A 73 -17.90 15.05 -44.58
C LEU A 73 -19.05 15.98 -44.17
N ARG A 74 -18.85 17.30 -44.15
CA ARG A 74 -19.91 18.28 -43.87
C ARG A 74 -20.95 18.35 -44.98
N SER A 75 -20.57 18.20 -46.24
CA SER A 75 -21.55 18.14 -47.33
C SER A 75 -22.38 16.85 -47.25
N LEU A 76 -21.73 15.70 -46.98
CA LEU A 76 -22.41 14.44 -46.70
C LEU A 76 -23.37 14.56 -45.51
N GLU A 77 -22.97 15.21 -44.42
CA GLU A 77 -23.82 15.42 -43.23
C GLU A 77 -25.03 16.31 -43.52
N ARG A 78 -24.92 17.28 -44.43
CA ARG A 78 -26.05 18.14 -44.87
C ARG A 78 -26.97 17.45 -45.88
N GLU A 79 -26.44 16.57 -46.71
CA GLU A 79 -27.20 15.80 -47.70
C GLU A 79 -27.91 14.59 -47.08
N LEU A 80 -27.38 14.08 -45.96
CA LEU A 80 -28.07 13.06 -45.19
C LEU A 80 -29.34 13.70 -44.60
N PRO A 81 -30.53 13.15 -44.90
CA PRO A 81 -31.75 13.58 -44.21
C PRO A 81 -31.50 13.42 -42.71
N PRO A 82 -31.98 14.35 -41.86
CA PRO A 82 -31.78 14.27 -40.43
C PRO A 82 -32.23 12.88 -40.01
N VAL A 83 -31.26 12.06 -39.59
CA VAL A 83 -31.56 10.75 -39.05
C VAL A 83 -32.31 11.07 -37.77
N ALA A 84 -33.64 11.06 -37.86
CA ALA A 84 -34.49 11.02 -36.71
C ALA A 84 -34.14 9.68 -36.06
N VAL A 85 -33.13 9.72 -35.18
CA VAL A 85 -32.85 8.66 -34.24
C VAL A 85 -34.12 8.61 -33.42
N LYS A 86 -35.09 7.80 -33.89
CA LYS A 86 -36.24 7.42 -33.10
C LYS A 86 -35.59 6.94 -31.82
N ALA A 87 -35.82 7.68 -30.73
CA ALA A 87 -35.47 7.25 -29.40
C ALA A 87 -36.27 5.96 -29.20
N ASN A 88 -35.68 4.84 -29.64
CA ASN A 88 -36.20 3.52 -29.40
C ASN A 88 -35.98 3.35 -27.93
N GLU A 89 -37.00 3.75 -27.15
CA GLU A 89 -37.00 3.46 -25.74
C GLU A 89 -36.72 1.98 -25.60
N PRO A 90 -35.66 1.60 -24.86
CA PRO A 90 -35.30 0.20 -24.77
C PRO A 90 -36.52 -0.56 -24.27
N PRO A 91 -36.88 -1.68 -24.92
CA PRO A 91 -38.12 -2.38 -24.63
C PRO A 91 -38.16 -2.68 -23.13
N ARG A 92 -39.34 -2.57 -22.50
CA ARG A 92 -39.52 -2.67 -21.04
C ARG A 92 -38.85 -3.93 -20.44
N ARG A 93 -38.74 -5.01 -21.22
CA ARG A 93 -38.01 -6.25 -20.88
C ARG A 93 -36.50 -6.06 -20.76
N MET A 94 -35.87 -5.27 -21.62
CA MET A 94 -34.44 -4.96 -21.57
C MET A 94 -34.08 -4.15 -20.32
N ARG A 95 -34.95 -3.21 -19.90
CA ARG A 95 -34.78 -2.51 -18.60
C ARG A 95 -34.85 -3.49 -17.42
N LEU A 96 -35.73 -4.48 -17.48
CA LEU A 96 -35.84 -5.52 -16.45
C LEU A 96 -34.56 -6.38 -16.38
N TRP A 97 -34.02 -6.80 -17.53
CA TRP A 97 -32.77 -7.56 -17.59
C TRP A 97 -31.56 -6.78 -17.10
N LEU A 98 -31.48 -5.48 -17.41
CA LEU A 98 -30.44 -4.60 -16.88
C LEU A 98 -30.52 -4.46 -15.36
N ALA A 99 -31.74 -4.35 -14.80
CA ALA A 99 -31.92 -4.31 -13.35
C ALA A 99 -31.47 -5.62 -12.67
N ILE A 100 -31.77 -6.77 -13.27
CA ILE A 100 -31.32 -8.08 -12.78
C ILE A 100 -29.79 -8.19 -12.83
N ALA A 101 -29.18 -7.80 -13.95
CA ALA A 101 -27.72 -7.82 -14.11
C ALA A 101 -27.02 -6.92 -13.09
N ALA A 102 -27.51 -5.69 -12.89
CA ALA A 102 -26.95 -4.76 -11.90
C ALA A 102 -27.10 -5.29 -10.45
N SER A 103 -28.24 -5.92 -10.14
CA SER A 103 -28.49 -6.52 -8.82
C SER A 103 -27.56 -7.70 -8.52
N LEU A 104 -27.11 -8.44 -9.53
CA LEU A 104 -26.15 -9.54 -9.36
C LEU A 104 -24.70 -9.03 -9.26
N LEU A 105 -24.39 -7.89 -9.88
CA LEU A 105 -23.04 -7.33 -9.91
C LEU A 105 -22.68 -6.58 -8.61
N LEU A 106 -23.66 -5.94 -7.98
CA LEU A 106 -23.50 -5.24 -6.69
C LEU A 106 -22.93 -6.11 -5.56
N PRO A 107 -23.47 -7.31 -5.25
CA PRO A 107 -22.92 -8.16 -4.20
C PRO A 107 -21.52 -8.68 -4.54
N VAL A 108 -21.20 -8.89 -5.83
CA VAL A 108 -19.85 -9.31 -6.25
C VAL A 108 -18.84 -8.18 -6.05
N LEU A 109 -19.20 -6.94 -6.43
CA LEU A 109 -18.35 -5.77 -6.18
C LEU A 109 -18.19 -5.47 -4.69
N LEU A 110 -19.27 -5.58 -3.92
CA LEU A 110 -19.23 -5.43 -2.47
C LEU A 110 -18.33 -6.48 -1.85
N TRP A 111 -18.47 -7.75 -2.25
CA TRP A 111 -17.60 -8.82 -1.79
C TRP A 111 -16.13 -8.60 -2.16
N LEU A 112 -15.84 -8.18 -3.40
CA LEU A 112 -14.47 -7.84 -3.83
C LEU A 112 -13.88 -6.67 -3.03
N PHE A 113 -14.72 -5.72 -2.60
CA PHE A 113 -14.27 -4.58 -1.81
C PHE A 113 -14.00 -4.98 -0.35
N LEU A 114 -14.85 -5.83 0.25
CA LEU A 114 -14.63 -6.37 1.60
C LEU A 114 -13.53 -7.44 1.65
N ALA A 115 -13.26 -8.13 0.55
CA ALA A 115 -12.23 -9.15 0.44
C ALA A 115 -10.85 -8.58 0.06
N ARG A 116 -10.70 -7.25 0.00
CA ARG A 116 -9.37 -6.66 -0.16
C ARG A 116 -8.51 -7.11 1.02
N PRO A 117 -7.35 -7.75 0.77
CA PRO A 117 -6.45 -8.11 1.85
C PRO A 117 -6.09 -6.84 2.61
N ASP A 118 -6.20 -6.91 3.93
CA ASP A 118 -5.77 -5.82 4.79
C ASP A 118 -4.30 -5.50 4.45
N PRO A 119 -3.96 -4.27 4.04
CA PRO A 119 -2.58 -3.89 3.76
C PRO A 119 -1.64 -4.22 4.94
N ASN A 120 -2.16 -4.18 6.16
CA ASN A 120 -1.42 -4.51 7.38
C ASN A 120 -1.19 -6.01 7.56
N ALA A 121 -2.01 -6.88 6.94
CA ALA A 121 -1.81 -8.33 7.03
C ALA A 121 -0.51 -8.76 6.33
N GLY A 122 -0.16 -8.12 5.21
CA GLY A 122 1.12 -8.34 4.54
C GLY A 122 2.29 -7.88 5.41
N LEU A 123 2.17 -6.67 5.98
CA LEU A 123 3.20 -6.11 6.85
C LEU A 123 3.43 -6.96 8.10
N MET A 124 2.37 -7.47 8.72
CA MET A 124 2.49 -8.39 9.85
C MET A 124 3.24 -9.66 9.43
N ALA A 125 2.88 -10.28 8.32
CA ALA A 125 3.49 -11.54 7.89
C ALA A 125 5.01 -11.42 7.66
N ASP A 126 5.46 -10.28 7.13
CA ASP A 126 6.87 -10.00 6.89
C ASP A 126 7.68 -9.75 8.17
N HIS A 127 7.01 -9.28 9.22
CA HIS A 127 7.64 -8.89 10.49
C HIS A 127 7.40 -9.89 11.62
N PHE A 128 6.42 -10.79 11.50
CA PHE A 128 6.19 -11.84 12.46
C PHE A 128 7.32 -12.87 12.41
N PHE A 129 7.91 -13.15 13.57
CA PHE A 129 8.92 -14.17 13.71
C PHE A 129 8.70 -14.98 14.98
N TRP A 130 9.24 -16.19 15.00
CA TRP A 130 9.20 -17.06 16.16
C TRP A 130 10.11 -16.51 17.27
N LEU A 131 9.53 -16.19 18.44
CA LEU A 131 10.28 -15.81 19.64
C LEU A 131 10.79 -17.08 20.32
N PRO A 132 12.10 -17.39 20.32
CA PRO A 132 12.62 -18.54 21.04
C PRO A 132 12.39 -18.37 22.55
N ARG A 133 12.00 -19.46 23.23
CA ARG A 133 11.86 -19.47 24.68
C ARG A 133 13.24 -19.45 25.34
N GLN A 134 13.42 -18.63 26.38
CA GLN A 134 14.71 -18.51 27.08
C GLN A 134 14.95 -19.61 28.13
N ASP A 135 13.93 -20.42 28.44
CA ASP A 135 14.07 -21.53 29.38
C ASP A 135 14.66 -22.78 28.71
N ALA A 136 15.84 -23.17 29.17
CA ALA A 136 16.37 -24.50 28.90
C ALA A 136 15.40 -25.56 29.46
N LEU A 137 14.99 -26.50 28.62
CA LEU A 137 14.19 -27.69 28.94
C LEU A 137 14.78 -28.48 30.12
N LEU A 138 14.51 -28.06 31.37
CA LEU A 138 14.98 -28.74 32.58
C LEU A 138 13.83 -29.40 33.38
N GLY A 139 12.64 -29.54 32.77
CA GLY A 139 11.54 -30.36 33.29
C GLY A 139 11.52 -31.76 32.64
N PRO A 140 11.07 -32.80 33.35
CA PRO A 140 10.92 -34.13 32.77
C PRO A 140 9.97 -34.12 31.54
N ASP A 141 10.47 -34.71 30.46
CA ASP A 141 10.05 -34.61 29.04
C ASP A 141 8.67 -35.18 28.63
N GLU A 142 7.72 -35.42 29.54
CA GLU A 142 6.68 -36.43 29.24
C GLU A 142 5.26 -35.96 28.86
N GLU A 143 4.97 -34.67 28.74
CA GLU A 143 3.67 -34.25 28.20
C GLU A 143 3.83 -33.23 27.07
N ARG A 144 3.09 -33.42 25.96
CA ARG A 144 2.88 -32.44 24.88
C ARG A 144 2.15 -31.23 25.44
N ASP A 145 2.84 -30.46 26.26
CA ASP A 145 2.35 -29.23 26.84
C ASP A 145 2.38 -28.10 25.79
N GLY A 146 1.74 -26.98 26.11
CA GLY A 146 1.66 -25.83 25.20
C GLY A 146 3.05 -25.32 24.76
N ARG A 147 4.09 -25.58 25.55
CA ARG A 147 5.47 -25.21 25.25
C ARG A 147 6.05 -26.05 24.12
N THR A 148 5.83 -27.36 24.15
CA THR A 148 6.24 -28.26 23.06
C THR A 148 5.56 -27.88 21.74
N LEU A 149 4.25 -27.58 21.79
CA LEU A 149 3.48 -27.12 20.61
C LEU A 149 4.04 -25.81 20.06
N TYR A 150 4.39 -24.88 20.95
CA TYR A 150 4.98 -23.60 20.58
C TYR A 150 6.35 -23.75 19.90
N ASP A 151 7.21 -24.64 20.42
CA ASP A 151 8.56 -24.86 19.87
C ASP A 151 8.52 -25.46 18.46
N VAL A 152 7.54 -26.31 18.17
CA VAL A 152 7.29 -26.83 16.81
C VAL A 152 6.45 -25.88 15.94
N ARG A 153 6.14 -24.68 16.46
CA ARG A 153 5.37 -23.62 15.78
C ARG A 153 3.95 -24.03 15.40
N ASP A 154 3.37 -24.97 16.14
CA ASP A 154 1.94 -25.29 16.05
C ASP A 154 1.15 -24.27 16.88
N TYR A 155 1.06 -23.03 16.37
CA TYR A 155 0.48 -21.91 17.11
C TYR A 155 -1.01 -22.08 17.40
N GLU A 156 -1.74 -22.76 16.51
CA GLU A 156 -3.17 -23.03 16.66
C GLU A 156 -3.43 -23.91 17.89
N ALA A 157 -2.61 -24.96 18.10
CA ALA A 157 -2.71 -25.80 19.29
C ALA A 157 -2.00 -25.19 20.51
N ALA A 158 -0.88 -24.48 20.30
CA ALA A 158 -0.07 -23.91 21.38
C ALA A 158 -0.81 -22.81 22.14
N TYR A 159 -1.51 -21.91 21.43
CA TYR A 159 -2.22 -20.78 22.05
C TYR A 159 -3.16 -21.20 23.18
N PRO A 160 -4.22 -22.01 22.93
CA PRO A 160 -5.15 -22.40 23.99
C PRO A 160 -4.44 -23.20 25.10
N SER A 161 -3.49 -24.07 24.74
CA SER A 161 -2.76 -24.90 25.71
C SER A 161 -1.90 -24.08 26.68
N LEU A 162 -1.15 -23.10 26.18
CA LEU A 162 -0.35 -22.18 27.01
C LEU A 162 -1.23 -21.30 27.90
N ARG A 163 -2.27 -20.69 27.33
CA ARG A 163 -3.21 -19.82 28.05
C ARG A 163 -3.87 -20.58 29.21
N ASP A 164 -4.41 -21.77 28.93
CA ASP A 164 -5.14 -22.55 29.91
C ASP A 164 -4.20 -23.09 31.01
N SER A 165 -2.94 -23.41 30.67
CA SER A 165 -1.92 -23.82 31.63
C SER A 165 -1.50 -22.70 32.59
N VAL A 166 -1.36 -21.46 32.09
CA VAL A 166 -1.14 -20.30 32.98
C VAL A 166 -2.36 -20.05 33.86
N ALA A 167 -3.58 -20.13 33.31
CA ALA A 167 -4.81 -19.95 34.06
C ALA A 167 -5.00 -21.02 35.16
N ALA A 168 -4.56 -22.25 34.91
CA ALA A 168 -4.55 -23.35 35.88
C ALA A 168 -3.41 -23.23 36.91
N GLY A 169 -2.47 -22.29 36.74
CA GLY A 169 -1.29 -22.12 37.58
C GLY A 169 -0.23 -23.22 37.40
N SER A 170 -0.31 -24.02 36.33
CA SER A 170 0.72 -25.02 36.00
C SER A 170 1.93 -24.41 35.29
N LEU A 171 1.76 -23.23 34.70
CA LEU A 171 2.82 -22.38 34.14
C LEU A 171 2.84 -21.01 34.82
N ASP A 172 4.00 -20.38 34.80
CA ASP A 172 4.18 -19.00 35.26
C ASP A 172 3.65 -17.97 34.25
N SER A 173 3.40 -16.74 34.72
CA SER A 173 2.80 -15.70 33.89
C SER A 173 3.68 -15.23 32.72
N VAL A 174 4.98 -15.56 32.69
CA VAL A 174 5.82 -15.27 31.51
C VAL A 174 5.37 -16.07 30.28
N ASN A 175 4.74 -17.23 30.49
CA ASN A 175 4.19 -18.02 29.39
C ASN A 175 3.01 -17.34 28.68
N LEU A 176 2.44 -16.26 29.25
CA LEU A 176 1.48 -15.42 28.54
C LEU A 176 2.10 -14.65 27.37
N LEU A 177 3.40 -14.35 27.42
CA LEU A 177 4.11 -13.79 26.26
C LEU A 177 4.06 -14.77 25.10
N TYR A 178 4.45 -16.02 25.31
CA TYR A 178 4.42 -17.05 24.27
C TYR A 178 2.99 -17.39 23.82
N ALA A 179 2.02 -17.37 24.74
CA ALA A 179 0.60 -17.50 24.38
C ALA A 179 0.14 -16.33 23.48
N GLY A 180 0.60 -15.10 23.75
CA GLY A 180 0.37 -13.93 22.90
C GLY A 180 1.00 -14.07 21.51
N VAL A 181 2.25 -14.54 21.43
CA VAL A 181 2.92 -14.82 20.14
C VAL A 181 2.18 -15.91 19.35
N ALA A 182 1.75 -16.99 20.01
CA ALA A 182 0.95 -18.04 19.39
C ALA A 182 -0.45 -17.53 18.95
N ALA A 183 -1.08 -16.66 19.73
CA ALA A 183 -2.35 -16.03 19.37
C ALA A 183 -2.20 -15.19 18.09
N ILE A 184 -1.13 -14.39 17.97
CA ILE A 184 -0.81 -13.64 16.74
C ILE A 184 -0.61 -14.60 15.56
N GLY A 185 0.24 -15.63 15.75
CA GLY A 185 0.55 -16.63 14.72
C GLY A 185 -0.64 -17.48 14.28
N SER A 186 -1.71 -17.54 15.08
CA SER A 186 -2.95 -18.29 14.79
C SER A 186 -4.14 -17.41 14.43
N GLY A 187 -3.96 -16.09 14.26
CA GLY A 187 -5.02 -15.18 13.82
C GLY A 187 -5.98 -14.71 14.93
N HIS A 188 -5.54 -14.68 16.18
CA HIS A 188 -6.29 -14.22 17.36
C HIS A 188 -5.70 -12.90 17.94
N PRO A 189 -5.68 -11.78 17.17
CA PRO A 189 -4.98 -10.58 17.58
C PRO A 189 -5.64 -9.84 18.74
N ALA A 190 -6.96 -9.95 18.92
CA ALA A 190 -7.68 -9.30 20.01
C ALA A 190 -7.30 -9.92 21.36
N GLU A 191 -7.22 -11.24 21.42
CA GLU A 191 -6.80 -12.01 22.57
C GLU A 191 -5.31 -11.81 22.86
N ALA A 192 -4.48 -11.76 21.81
CA ALA A 192 -3.06 -11.42 21.95
C ALA A 192 -2.87 -10.05 22.60
N ARG A 193 -3.58 -9.02 22.10
CA ARG A 193 -3.54 -7.67 22.64
C ARG A 193 -3.91 -7.66 24.12
N GLU A 194 -5.03 -8.27 24.50
CA GLU A 194 -5.47 -8.34 25.90
C GLU A 194 -4.42 -8.98 26.81
N MET A 195 -3.91 -10.16 26.43
CA MET A 195 -2.91 -10.87 27.25
C MET A 195 -1.60 -10.07 27.39
N LEU A 196 -1.10 -9.51 26.28
CA LEU A 196 0.16 -8.78 26.27
C LEU A 196 0.05 -7.42 26.99
N THR A 197 -1.08 -6.71 26.86
CA THR A 197 -1.34 -5.50 27.64
C THR A 197 -1.39 -5.82 29.14
N ASN A 198 -2.15 -6.84 29.54
CA ASN A 198 -2.22 -7.24 30.94
C ASN A 198 -0.85 -7.63 31.50
N LEU A 199 -0.03 -8.34 30.70
CA LEU A 199 1.31 -8.74 31.07
C LEU A 199 2.23 -7.51 31.25
N LEU A 200 2.18 -6.56 30.30
CA LEU A 200 2.94 -5.31 30.35
C LEU A 200 2.57 -4.47 31.58
N ASP A 201 1.28 -4.33 31.86
CA ASP A 201 0.75 -3.54 32.98
C ASP A 201 1.17 -4.09 34.35
N THR A 202 1.56 -5.37 34.44
CA THR A 202 2.10 -5.91 35.70
C THR A 202 3.46 -5.32 36.08
N GLY A 203 4.25 -4.86 35.10
CA GLY A 203 5.63 -4.40 35.31
C GLY A 203 6.59 -5.47 35.88
N ARG A 204 6.22 -6.76 35.85
CA ARG A 204 7.01 -7.85 36.46
C ARG A 204 8.14 -8.38 35.58
N TYR A 205 8.13 -8.04 34.29
CA TYR A 205 8.96 -8.64 33.26
C TYR A 205 9.79 -7.60 32.51
N PRO A 206 10.70 -6.88 33.19
CA PRO A 206 11.47 -5.80 32.57
C PRO A 206 12.43 -6.30 31.49
N LEU A 207 12.89 -7.56 31.56
CA LEU A 207 13.80 -8.16 30.57
C LEU A 207 13.05 -8.53 29.28
N GLU A 208 11.77 -8.85 29.39
CA GLU A 208 10.89 -9.22 28.28
C GLU A 208 10.07 -8.03 27.78
N GLU A 209 10.21 -6.84 28.37
CA GLU A 209 9.37 -5.67 28.06
C GLU A 209 9.42 -5.31 26.56
N ASP A 210 10.61 -5.28 25.96
CA ASP A 210 10.79 -5.00 24.53
C ASP A 210 10.10 -6.05 23.66
N ALA A 211 10.14 -7.33 24.04
CA ALA A 211 9.45 -8.40 23.34
C ALA A 211 7.93 -8.26 23.47
N ILE A 212 7.42 -7.99 24.68
CA ILE A 212 5.99 -7.77 24.94
C ILE A 212 5.48 -6.61 24.09
N ARG A 213 6.19 -5.48 24.07
CA ARG A 213 5.82 -4.30 23.27
C ARG A 213 5.86 -4.58 21.77
N TYR A 214 6.88 -5.28 21.30
CA TYR A 214 7.01 -5.63 19.88
C TYR A 214 5.82 -6.49 19.40
N TYR A 215 5.50 -7.56 20.12
CA TYR A 215 4.37 -8.42 19.75
C TYR A 215 3.02 -7.75 19.98
N LEU A 216 2.90 -6.87 20.98
CA LEU A 216 1.69 -6.05 21.16
C LEU A 216 1.48 -5.13 19.96
N ALA A 217 2.55 -4.52 19.43
CA ALA A 217 2.46 -3.73 18.21
C ALA A 217 1.98 -4.56 17.02
N LEU A 218 2.48 -5.79 16.85
CA LEU A 218 2.00 -6.68 15.79
C LEU A 218 0.52 -7.02 15.93
N ALA A 219 0.05 -7.28 17.15
CA ALA A 219 -1.38 -7.51 17.41
C ALA A 219 -2.23 -6.26 17.10
N GLU A 220 -1.74 -5.06 17.43
CA GLU A 220 -2.41 -3.80 17.13
C GLU A 220 -2.47 -3.53 15.61
N LEU A 221 -1.42 -3.85 14.85
CA LEU A 221 -1.43 -3.76 13.39
C LEU A 221 -2.47 -4.67 12.74
N MET A 222 -2.59 -5.92 13.22
CA MET A 222 -3.63 -6.85 12.75
C MET A 222 -5.06 -6.37 13.06
N LEU A 223 -5.22 -5.44 14.00
CA LEU A 223 -6.49 -4.83 14.35
C LEU A 223 -6.71 -3.49 13.62
N GLY A 224 -5.81 -3.07 12.72
CA GLY A 224 -5.85 -1.78 12.03
C GLY A 224 -5.58 -0.59 12.96
N GLN A 225 -4.85 -0.79 14.06
CA GLN A 225 -4.57 0.24 15.08
C GLN A 225 -3.15 0.80 14.94
N ASP A 226 -2.82 1.35 13.76
CA ASP A 226 -1.45 1.76 13.39
C ASP A 226 -0.82 2.74 14.38
N THR A 227 -1.60 3.71 14.86
CA THR A 227 -1.15 4.70 15.85
C THR A 227 -0.79 4.07 17.20
N ALA A 228 -1.52 3.03 17.62
CA ALA A 228 -1.21 2.29 18.83
C ALA A 228 0.06 1.47 18.63
N ALA A 229 0.17 0.77 17.49
CA ALA A 229 1.33 -0.04 17.16
C ALA A 229 2.62 0.80 17.14
N GLU A 230 2.58 1.98 16.52
CA GLU A 230 3.71 2.92 16.53
C GLU A 230 4.06 3.36 17.96
N ALA A 231 3.06 3.62 18.82
CA ALA A 231 3.30 4.00 20.20
C ALA A 231 4.03 2.88 20.98
N GLN A 232 3.66 1.61 20.78
CA GLN A 232 4.33 0.47 21.42
C GLN A 232 5.79 0.32 20.95
N LEU A 233 6.03 0.40 19.64
CA LEU A 233 7.37 0.28 19.07
C LEU A 233 8.30 1.41 19.54
N ARG A 234 7.78 2.65 19.61
CA ARG A 234 8.55 3.80 20.13
C ARG A 234 8.81 3.74 21.64
N ALA A 235 8.00 2.98 22.38
CA ALA A 235 8.15 2.80 23.82
C ALA A 235 9.17 1.70 24.20
N MET A 236 9.71 0.98 23.22
CA MET A 236 10.78 0.01 23.46
C MET A 236 12.04 0.69 23.99
N THR A 237 12.72 0.02 24.91
CA THR A 237 13.86 0.55 25.66
C THR A 237 15.20 0.33 24.97
N GLY A 238 15.28 -0.60 24.04
CA GLY A 238 16.52 -0.95 23.36
C GLY A 238 17.35 -2.01 24.08
N GLN A 239 16.74 -2.75 25.03
CA GLN A 239 17.41 -3.81 25.78
C GLN A 239 17.72 -5.04 24.91
N ASP A 240 16.86 -5.33 23.94
CA ASP A 240 17.10 -6.35 22.92
C ASP A 240 17.47 -5.67 21.58
N PRO A 241 18.77 -5.70 21.18
CA PRO A 241 19.22 -5.06 19.95
C PRO A 241 18.59 -5.66 18.67
N GLU A 242 18.30 -6.96 18.66
CA GLU A 242 17.70 -7.59 17.49
C GLU A 242 16.27 -7.10 17.30
N LEU A 243 15.47 -7.12 18.38
CA LEU A 243 14.10 -6.62 18.36
C LEU A 243 14.05 -5.13 18.03
N SER A 244 14.98 -4.33 18.54
CA SER A 244 15.05 -2.89 18.27
C SER A 244 15.24 -2.59 16.78
N VAL A 245 16.18 -3.29 16.12
CA VAL A 245 16.40 -3.15 14.67
C VAL A 245 15.14 -3.54 13.88
N ARG A 246 14.41 -4.56 14.33
CA ARG A 246 13.15 -4.97 13.69
C ARG A 246 12.04 -3.95 13.90
N ALA A 247 11.96 -3.36 15.10
CA ALA A 247 11.01 -2.31 15.44
C ALA A 247 11.24 -1.06 14.59
N ASP A 248 12.49 -0.64 14.42
CA ASP A 248 12.85 0.50 13.57
C ASP A 248 12.43 0.29 12.10
N ARG A 249 12.66 -0.93 11.56
CA ARG A 249 12.22 -1.28 10.21
C ARG A 249 10.71 -1.25 10.08
N LEU A 250 9.99 -1.79 11.07
CA LEU A 250 8.53 -1.79 11.08
C LEU A 250 7.98 -0.35 11.15
N LEU A 251 8.55 0.50 12.02
CA LEU A 251 8.22 1.93 12.10
C LEU A 251 8.46 2.67 10.79
N GLN A 252 9.57 2.40 10.11
CA GLN A 252 9.84 2.98 8.79
C GLN A 252 8.75 2.60 7.79
N LYS A 253 8.35 1.32 7.76
CA LYS A 253 7.31 0.83 6.84
C LYS A 253 5.93 1.43 7.11
N LEU A 254 5.56 1.59 8.38
CA LEU A 254 4.30 2.25 8.74
C LEU A 254 4.24 3.68 8.21
N ARG A 255 5.34 4.44 8.32
CA ARG A 255 5.44 5.81 7.82
C ARG A 255 5.42 5.90 6.29
N GLU A 256 6.00 4.92 5.60
CA GLU A 256 5.95 4.85 4.14
C GLU A 256 4.52 4.59 3.65
N GLY A 257 3.76 3.72 4.34
CA GLY A 257 2.37 3.39 4.00
C GLY A 257 1.38 4.55 4.17
N GLU A 258 1.59 5.45 5.15
CA GLU A 258 0.76 6.65 5.34
C GLU A 258 0.82 7.62 4.16
N GLY A 259 1.87 7.56 3.33
CA GLY A 259 2.06 8.47 2.18
C GLY A 259 1.33 8.04 0.90
N GLU A 260 0.84 6.81 0.82
CA GLU A 260 0.23 6.24 -0.41
C GLU A 260 -1.31 6.20 -0.38
N SER A 261 -1.94 6.62 0.73
CA SER A 261 -3.41 6.64 0.92
C SER A 261 -4.04 7.99 0.62
#